data_AF-A0A139WFP7-F1
#
_entry.id   AF-A0A139WFP7-F1
#
_cell.length_a   1.000
_cell.length_b   1.000
_cell.length_c   1.000
_cell.angle_alpha   90.00
_cell.angle_beta   90.00
_cell.angle_gamma   90.00
#
_symmetry.space_group_name_H-M   'P 1'
#
loop_
_entity.id
_entity.type
_entity.pdbx_description
1 polymer ?
#
loop_
_entity_poly.entity_id
_entity_poly.type
_entity_poly.pdbx_seq_one_letter_code
_entity_poly.pdbx_strand_id
1 'polypeptide(L)'
;MYLDISFRSIGARGSPHFKVSTMKLILLCIFVTILAATSSEEVKNEKDCKCWEDFKPEKVENGDTYYCRGQKNHRIFGCNEDRPPICQCEKDGKTISLDLGETDCLSVDLQNGRWCKNRKEFEEYFKKHPEHAIYD
;
A
#
# COMPACT_ATOMS: atom_id res chain seq x y z
N MET A 1 -59.28 -42.15 -23.07
CA MET A 1 -59.59 -40.88 -22.41
C MET A 1 -58.54 -39.89 -22.87
N TYR A 2 -58.91 -39.00 -23.80
CA TYR A 2 -58.03 -37.99 -24.39
C TYR A 2 -57.90 -36.81 -23.41
N LEU A 3 -56.68 -36.30 -23.23
CA LEU A 3 -56.45 -34.98 -22.65
C LEU A 3 -55.41 -34.27 -23.51
N ASP A 4 -55.95 -33.55 -24.51
CA ASP A 4 -55.30 -32.46 -25.22
C ASP A 4 -54.95 -31.37 -24.22
N ILE A 5 -53.66 -31.06 -24.08
CA ILE A 5 -53.20 -29.85 -23.41
C ILE A 5 -52.43 -29.03 -24.43
N SER A 6 -53.16 -28.09 -25.04
CA SER A 6 -52.62 -27.02 -25.85
C SER A 6 -51.88 -26.03 -24.96
N PHE A 7 -50.55 -25.91 -25.09
CA PHE A 7 -49.81 -24.78 -24.55
C PHE A 7 -49.44 -23.81 -25.67
N ARG A 8 -50.14 -22.67 -25.63
CA ARG A 8 -49.87 -21.45 -26.38
C ARG A 8 -48.41 -21.00 -26.21
N SER A 9 -47.79 -20.68 -27.34
CA SER A 9 -46.54 -19.94 -27.43
C SER A 9 -46.63 -18.61 -26.67
N ILE A 10 -45.82 -18.43 -25.63
CA ILE A 10 -45.56 -17.12 -25.02
C ILE A 10 -44.39 -16.50 -25.77
N GLY A 11 -44.62 -15.28 -26.25
CA GLY A 11 -43.78 -14.57 -27.19
C GLY A 11 -42.35 -14.31 -26.72
N ALA A 12 -41.46 -14.30 -27.71
CA ALA A 12 -40.09 -13.85 -27.61
C ALA A 12 -40.02 -12.44 -27.03
N ARG A 13 -39.52 -12.30 -25.80
CA ARG A 13 -38.99 -11.03 -25.32
C ARG A 13 -37.58 -10.89 -25.90
N GLY A 14 -37.43 -9.91 -26.78
CA GLY A 14 -36.16 -9.56 -27.40
C GLY A 14 -35.09 -9.33 -26.34
N SER A 15 -34.00 -10.09 -26.46
CA SER A 15 -32.77 -9.84 -25.74
C SER A 15 -32.25 -8.44 -26.11
N PRO A 16 -31.88 -7.59 -25.15
CA PRO A 16 -31.15 -6.37 -25.47
C PRO A 16 -29.80 -6.78 -26.07
N HIS A 17 -29.63 -6.59 -27.38
CA HIS A 17 -28.33 -6.62 -28.04
C HIS A 17 -27.50 -5.46 -27.49
N PHE A 18 -26.84 -5.70 -26.37
CA PHE A 18 -25.86 -4.79 -25.80
C PHE A 18 -24.61 -4.86 -26.70
N LYS A 19 -24.55 -4.00 -27.74
CA LYS A 19 -23.34 -3.80 -28.55
C LYS A 19 -22.27 -3.13 -27.68
N VAL A 20 -21.58 -3.90 -26.86
CA VAL A 20 -20.30 -3.48 -26.29
C VAL A 20 -19.36 -3.32 -27.47
N SER A 21 -18.95 -2.08 -27.77
CA SER A 21 -17.93 -1.82 -28.79
C SER A 21 -16.68 -2.64 -28.46
N THR A 22 -16.24 -3.49 -29.39
CA THR A 22 -15.09 -4.40 -29.23
C THR A 22 -13.84 -3.68 -28.70
N MET A 23 -13.70 -2.39 -29.00
CA MET A 23 -12.64 -1.52 -28.49
C MET A 23 -12.71 -1.26 -26.98
N LYS A 24 -13.92 -1.14 -26.42
CA LYS A 24 -14.15 -1.02 -24.96
C LYS A 24 -13.80 -2.32 -24.24
N LEU A 25 -14.07 -3.47 -24.86
CA LEU A 25 -13.73 -4.77 -24.29
C LEU A 25 -12.21 -4.98 -24.26
N ILE A 26 -11.51 -4.62 -25.34
CA ILE A 26 -10.04 -4.70 -25.42
C ILE A 26 -9.38 -3.79 -24.37
N LEU A 27 -9.84 -2.54 -24.23
CA LEU A 27 -9.34 -1.61 -23.22
C LEU A 27 -9.53 -2.15 -21.79
N LEU A 28 -10.67 -2.77 -21.51
CA LEU A 28 -10.98 -3.34 -20.21
C LEU A 28 -10.09 -4.56 -19.92
N CYS A 29 -9.84 -5.42 -20.91
CA CYS A 29 -8.89 -6.52 -20.79
C CYS A 29 -7.46 -6.04 -20.52
N ILE A 30 -6.99 -5.01 -21.25
CA ILE A 30 -5.65 -4.44 -21.03
C ILE A 30 -5.53 -3.86 -19.61
N PHE A 31 -6.54 -3.11 -19.16
CA PHE A 31 -6.55 -2.54 -17.82
C PHE A 31 -6.51 -3.61 -16.72
N VAL A 32 -7.26 -4.70 -16.87
CA VAL A 32 -7.22 -5.85 -15.95
C VAL A 32 -5.86 -6.54 -15.95
N THR A 33 -5.20 -6.68 -17.11
CA THR A 33 -3.86 -7.30 -17.17
C THR A 33 -2.78 -6.43 -16.54
N ILE A 34 -2.87 -5.09 -16.63
CA ILE A 34 -1.92 -4.18 -15.98
C ILE A 34 -2.08 -4.22 -14.46
N LEU A 35 -3.33 -4.29 -13.96
CA LEU A 35 -3.60 -4.41 -12.53
C LEU A 35 -3.07 -5.73 -11.93
N ALA A 36 -3.00 -6.81 -12.72
CA ALA A 36 -2.46 -8.07 -12.25
C ALA A 36 -0.93 -8.10 -12.16
N ALA A 37 -0.23 -7.18 -12.83
CA ALA A 37 1.24 -7.17 -12.90
C ALA A 37 1.92 -6.39 -11.76
N THR A 38 1.16 -5.73 -10.88
CA THR A 38 1.72 -4.99 -9.74
C THR A 38 1.90 -5.91 -8.52
N SER A 39 2.78 -6.89 -8.62
CA SER A 39 3.29 -7.61 -7.45
C SER A 39 4.67 -7.07 -7.10
N SER A 40 4.85 -6.52 -5.89
CA SER A 40 6.16 -6.14 -5.38
C SER A 40 7.09 -7.35 -5.38
N GLU A 41 8.32 -7.20 -5.88
CA GLU A 41 9.33 -8.26 -5.82
C GLU A 41 9.71 -8.55 -4.37
N GLU A 42 9.22 -9.66 -3.83
CA GLU A 42 9.56 -10.10 -2.49
C GLU A 42 10.99 -10.65 -2.44
N VAL A 43 11.81 -10.14 -1.51
CA VAL A 43 13.19 -10.58 -1.34
C VAL A 43 13.24 -11.90 -0.57
N LYS A 44 13.68 -12.97 -1.25
CA LYS A 44 13.74 -14.34 -0.70
C LYS A 44 15.08 -14.74 -0.10
N ASN A 45 16.14 -13.99 -0.38
CA ASN A 45 17.47 -14.24 0.16
C ASN A 45 17.89 -13.11 1.09
N GLU A 46 18.45 -13.45 2.24
CA GLU A 46 18.96 -12.46 3.22
C GLU A 46 19.97 -11.49 2.60
N LYS A 47 20.88 -11.99 1.76
CA LYS A 47 21.94 -11.19 1.13
C LYS A 47 21.42 -10.13 0.16
N ASP A 48 20.23 -10.34 -0.37
CA ASP A 48 19.58 -9.41 -1.30
C ASP A 48 18.75 -8.37 -0.54
N CYS A 49 18.60 -8.50 0.79
CA CYS A 49 17.88 -7.58 1.66
C CYS A 49 18.83 -6.53 2.25
N LYS A 50 18.90 -5.34 1.64
CA LYS A 50 19.69 -4.23 2.19
C LYS A 50 18.85 -3.39 3.14
N CYS A 51 19.34 -3.24 4.37
CA CYS A 51 18.77 -2.43 5.42
C CYS A 51 19.67 -1.23 5.77
N TRP A 52 19.11 -0.23 6.46
CA TRP A 52 19.88 0.92 6.97
C TRP A 52 20.70 0.54 8.21
N GLU A 53 21.60 1.42 8.66
CA GLU A 53 22.61 1.14 9.71
C GLU A 53 22.05 0.54 11.01
N ASP A 54 20.85 0.95 11.44
CA ASP A 54 20.20 0.49 12.68
C ASP A 54 19.18 -0.65 12.49
N PHE A 55 19.07 -1.15 11.26
CA PHE A 55 18.11 -2.16 10.85
C PHE A 55 18.82 -3.43 10.39
N LYS A 56 18.24 -4.59 10.71
CA LYS A 56 18.78 -5.89 10.30
C LYS A 56 17.75 -6.68 9.50
N PRO A 57 18.18 -7.47 8.50
CA PRO A 57 17.28 -8.37 7.81
C PRO A 57 16.77 -9.44 8.78
N GLU A 58 15.46 -9.64 8.82
CA GLU A 58 14.80 -10.69 9.60
C GLU A 58 13.83 -11.44 8.67
N LYS A 59 13.76 -12.76 8.83
CA LYS A 59 12.86 -13.62 8.04
C LYS A 59 11.47 -13.63 8.67
N VAL A 60 10.42 -13.56 7.85
CA VAL A 60 9.04 -13.74 8.32
C VAL A 60 8.87 -15.15 8.88
N GLU A 61 8.35 -15.26 10.11
CA GLU A 61 8.28 -16.53 10.88
C GLU A 61 7.59 -17.68 10.11
N ASN A 62 6.62 -17.35 9.24
CA ASN A 62 5.89 -18.31 8.41
C ASN A 62 5.99 -18.01 6.90
N GLY A 63 7.01 -17.26 6.47
CA GLY A 63 7.17 -16.83 5.09
C GLY A 63 8.58 -17.07 4.57
N ASP A 64 8.76 -16.95 3.25
CA ASP A 64 10.08 -17.01 2.61
C ASP A 64 10.63 -15.62 2.28
N THR A 65 10.11 -14.59 2.93
CA THR A 65 10.46 -13.19 2.68
C THR A 65 11.24 -12.60 3.84
N TYR A 66 12.08 -11.62 3.51
CA TYR A 66 12.86 -10.85 4.47
C TYR A 66 12.31 -9.43 4.59
N TYR A 67 12.52 -8.82 5.76
CA TYR A 67 12.23 -7.41 6.03
C TYR A 67 13.32 -6.81 6.91
N CYS A 68 13.39 -5.48 6.95
CA CYS A 68 14.35 -4.76 7.78
C CYS A 68 13.72 -4.41 9.13
N ARG A 69 14.25 -4.97 10.22
CA ARG A 69 13.78 -4.70 11.59
C ARG A 69 14.74 -3.82 12.36
N GLY A 70 14.21 -2.75 12.95
CA GLY A 70 14.97 -1.80 13.77
C GLY A 70 15.23 -2.33 15.17
N GLN A 71 16.41 -2.04 15.74
CA GLN A 71 16.79 -2.54 17.07
C GLN A 71 16.05 -1.85 18.22
N LYS A 72 15.77 -0.53 18.10
CA LYS A 72 15.25 0.29 19.21
C LYS A 72 13.74 0.17 19.42
N ASN A 73 12.96 0.28 18.34
CA ASN A 73 11.49 0.31 18.39
C ASN A 73 10.84 -0.84 17.62
N HIS A 74 11.62 -1.86 17.21
CA HIS A 74 11.16 -3.02 16.43
C HIS A 74 10.36 -2.68 15.16
N ARG A 75 10.56 -1.48 14.61
CA ARG A 75 9.91 -1.03 13.37
C ARG A 75 10.34 -1.90 12.20
N ILE A 76 9.40 -2.12 11.28
CA ILE A 76 9.55 -3.02 10.14
C ILE A 76 9.46 -2.19 8.87
N PHE A 77 10.43 -2.36 7.97
CA PHE A 77 10.46 -1.76 6.64
C PHE A 77 10.76 -2.82 5.58
N GLY A 78 10.43 -2.50 4.32
CA GLY A 78 10.80 -3.34 3.19
C GLY A 78 12.31 -3.42 3.01
N CYS A 79 12.77 -4.54 2.45
CA CYS A 79 14.13 -4.64 1.96
C CYS A 79 14.36 -3.67 0.79
N ASN A 80 15.54 -3.05 0.71
CA ASN A 80 15.91 -2.13 -0.38
C ASN A 80 14.97 -0.93 -0.54
N GLU A 81 14.25 -0.57 0.51
CA GLU A 81 13.37 0.58 0.52
C GLU A 81 14.15 1.90 0.67
N ASP A 82 13.61 2.99 0.10
CA ASP A 82 14.14 4.33 0.32
C ASP A 82 14.05 4.68 1.82
N ARG A 83 15.09 5.32 2.37
CA ARG A 83 15.10 5.72 3.77
C ARG A 83 14.04 6.79 4.05
N PRO A 84 13.10 6.60 5.00
CA PRO A 84 12.13 7.62 5.34
C PRO A 84 12.81 8.85 5.95
N PRO A 85 12.21 10.05 5.80
CA PRO A 85 12.68 11.23 6.50
C PRO A 85 12.58 11.07 8.02
N ILE A 86 13.43 11.80 8.76
CA ILE A 86 13.38 11.84 10.22
C ILE A 86 12.43 12.97 10.63
N CYS A 87 11.44 12.66 11.48
CA CYS A 87 10.52 13.67 11.98
C CYS A 87 11.22 14.69 12.86
N GLN A 88 11.06 15.97 12.53
CA GLN A 88 11.59 17.10 13.29
C GLN A 88 10.46 17.79 14.06
N CYS A 89 10.54 17.76 15.38
CA CYS A 89 9.60 18.40 16.29
C CYS A 89 10.20 19.67 16.87
N GLU A 90 9.37 20.66 17.22
CA GLU A 90 9.84 21.90 17.86
C GLU A 90 9.32 21.99 19.29
N LYS A 91 10.24 22.13 20.25
CA LYS A 91 9.96 22.32 21.68
C LYS A 91 10.84 23.42 22.24
N ASP A 92 10.23 24.43 22.85
CA ASP A 92 10.94 25.57 23.45
C ASP A 92 11.96 26.24 22.50
N GLY A 93 11.62 26.35 21.21
CA GLY A 93 12.49 26.90 20.17
C GLY A 93 13.65 25.99 19.74
N LYS A 94 13.72 24.75 20.24
CA LYS A 94 14.71 23.74 19.84
C LYS A 94 14.09 22.69 18.94
N THR A 95 14.84 22.24 17.94
CA THR A 95 14.45 21.11 17.08
C THR A 95 14.87 19.79 17.72
N ILE A 96 13.92 18.89 17.88
CA ILE A 96 14.10 17.52 18.40
C ILE A 96 13.86 16.57 17.23
N SER A 97 14.87 15.76 16.90
CA SER A 97 14.74 14.70 15.90
C SER A 97 14.24 13.43 16.56
N LEU A 98 13.17 12.85 16.01
CA LEU A 98 12.64 11.58 16.47
C LEU A 98 13.36 10.39 15.84
N ASP A 99 13.01 9.19 16.30
CA ASP A 99 13.51 7.96 15.71
C ASP A 99 12.94 7.75 14.30
N LEU A 100 13.65 6.94 13.50
CA LEU A 100 13.25 6.65 12.13
C LEU A 100 11.86 5.99 12.08
N GLY A 101 10.97 6.56 11.27
CA GLY A 101 9.58 6.13 11.11
C GLY A 101 8.59 6.79 12.07
N GLU A 102 9.03 7.53 13.09
CA GLU A 102 8.12 8.40 13.83
C GLU A 102 7.59 9.46 12.88
N THR A 103 6.26 9.61 12.78
CA THR A 103 5.60 10.51 11.82
C THR A 103 4.84 11.65 12.49
N ASP A 104 4.80 11.64 13.82
CA ASP A 104 4.17 12.69 14.59
C ASP A 104 4.97 13.01 15.85
N CYS A 105 4.68 14.17 16.42
CA CYS A 105 5.41 14.74 17.52
C CYS A 105 4.70 14.54 18.87
N LEU A 106 3.68 13.67 18.96
CA LEU A 106 2.88 13.48 20.19
C LEU A 106 3.74 13.11 21.40
N SER A 107 4.82 12.36 21.19
CA SER A 107 5.76 11.93 22.22
C SER A 107 6.62 13.07 22.79
N VAL A 108 6.65 14.24 22.15
CA VAL A 108 7.54 15.36 22.50
C VAL A 108 6.90 16.37 23.46
N ASP A 109 5.62 16.19 23.83
CA ASP A 109 4.86 17.11 24.69
C ASP A 109 4.84 18.54 24.10
N LEU A 110 3.86 18.75 23.22
CA LEU A 110 3.87 19.83 22.23
C LEU A 110 3.03 21.04 22.64
N GLN A 111 3.67 22.21 22.63
CA GLN A 111 2.96 23.49 22.54
C GLN A 111 2.57 23.86 21.09
N ASN A 112 3.27 23.31 20.07
CA ASN A 112 3.24 23.80 18.69
C ASN A 112 2.57 22.85 17.66
N GLY A 113 1.86 21.81 18.11
CA GLY A 113 1.02 20.96 17.25
C GLY A 113 1.61 19.58 16.91
N ARG A 114 0.73 18.65 16.51
CA ARG A 114 0.99 17.21 16.37
C ARG A 114 2.00 16.83 15.28
N TRP A 115 2.16 17.65 14.24
CA TRP A 115 2.83 17.23 13.00
C TRP A 115 4.31 17.60 12.95
N CYS A 116 5.11 16.78 12.25
CA CYS A 116 6.52 17.07 11.96
C CYS A 116 6.67 18.40 11.19
N LYS A 117 7.70 19.17 11.51
CA LYS A 117 8.06 20.41 10.80
C LYS A 117 8.37 20.16 9.32
N ASN A 118 9.04 19.05 9.02
CA ASN A 118 9.38 18.61 7.67
C ASN A 118 8.27 17.76 7.02
N ARG A 119 6.99 18.06 7.28
CA ARG A 119 5.84 17.32 6.73
C ARG A 119 5.89 17.13 5.21
N LYS A 120 6.40 18.11 4.47
CA LYS A 120 6.50 18.04 3.01
C LYS A 120 7.37 16.86 2.54
N GLU A 121 8.46 16.55 3.25
CA GLU A 121 9.32 15.40 2.94
C GLU A 121 8.58 14.08 3.14
N PHE A 122 7.78 13.99 4.21
CA PHE A 122 6.93 12.84 4.47
C PHE A 122 5.84 12.68 3.40
N GLU A 123 5.20 13.77 2.96
CA GLU A 123 4.21 13.72 1.88
C GLU A 123 4.82 13.24 0.55
N GLU A 124 6.07 13.59 0.27
CA GLU A 124 6.79 13.09 -0.90
C GLU A 124 7.18 11.62 -0.77
N TYR A 125 7.60 11.20 0.43
CA TYR A 125 7.88 9.80 0.72
C TYR A 125 6.62 8.92 0.63
N PHE A 126 5.50 9.33 1.24
CA PHE A 126 4.24 8.58 1.22
C PHE A 126 3.58 8.50 -0.16
N LYS A 127 3.90 9.41 -1.10
CA LYS A 127 3.49 9.24 -2.50
C LYS A 127 4.13 8.02 -3.16
N LYS A 128 5.35 7.66 -2.74
CA LYS A 128 6.06 6.47 -3.22
C LYS A 128 5.73 5.24 -2.38
N HIS A 129 5.55 5.43 -1.08
CA HIS A 129 5.31 4.40 -0.08
C HIS A 129 3.97 4.64 0.66
N PRO A 130 2.83 4.49 -0.03
CA PRO A 130 1.51 4.75 0.55
C PRO A 130 1.17 3.81 1.72
N GLU A 131 1.79 2.63 1.79
CA GLU A 131 1.65 1.65 2.86
C GLU A 131 2.14 2.14 4.22
N HIS A 132 3.05 3.11 4.25
CA HIS A 132 3.61 3.69 5.48
C HIS A 132 2.85 4.94 5.94
N ALA A 133 1.89 5.42 5.15
CA ALA A 133 1.16 6.64 5.46
C ALA A 133 0.13 6.38 6.60
N ILE A 134 0.31 7.07 7.72
CA ILE A 134 -0.67 7.08 8.81
C ILE A 134 -1.55 8.32 8.61
N TYR A 135 -2.80 8.08 8.20
CA TYR A 135 -3.82 9.12 8.13
C TYR A 135 -4.63 9.12 9.44
N ASP A 136 -4.77 10.30 10.04
CA ASP A 136 -5.68 10.56 11.16
C ASP A 136 -7.14 10.65 10.71
#